data_AF-A0A7V8DKM1-F1
#
_entry.id   AF-A0A7V8DKM1-F1
#
_cell.length_a   1.000
_cell.length_b   1.000
_cell.length_c   1.000
_cell.angle_alpha   90.00
_cell.angle_beta   90.00
_cell.angle_gamma   90.00
#
_symmetry.space_group_name_H-M   'P 1'
#
loop_
_entity.id
_entity.type
_entity.pdbx_description
1 polymer ?
#
loop_
_entity_poly.entity_id
_entity_poly.type
_entity_poly.pdbx_seq_one_letter_code
_entity_poly.pdbx_strand_id
1 'polypeptide(L)'
;MSFSPKQPAVPTVAFLRAECSCKRNRSYHEQRMQKNRAGSIGSIMPRLIRHAILHQTAVVCFVSHYIICLLCYNKLLKPTHHWGGILIITLPDKKGYFGQYGGRFAPETLMPALHELEQAYAVARKDKIFRAEIAHLNSTFIGRPTALYYAKRLTEEVGGAKIYLKREDLAHTGAHKINNALGQCLLAGRMGKKRVIAETGAGQHGVATATGAALLGLQCEVYMGSVDVRRQALNVVRMRMLGANVIEVPLGSQTLKDAINEALRDWTANVRTTHYVLGTVFGPHPFPMIVRDFQSVIGNEARTQIVAAEGRLPDCLVACVGGGSNAMGLFNAFLDDAIEMVGVEAGGDGIATGKHAARFAAGGSVGILQGCKTYVMQDENGNVLETHSVSAGLDYASVGPQHAFLHDSGRVNYTWATDSEALEAFGLLARTEGIIPALESAHAVAEAVRRARVLSKDKIILLNLSGRGDKDVQQVAQIQGMPL
;
A
#
# COMPACT_ATOMS: atom_id res chain seq x y z
N MET A 1 42.51 -1.33 -45.55
CA MET A 1 41.43 -1.94 -46.35
C MET A 1 40.10 -1.47 -45.80
N SER A 2 39.50 -0.55 -46.54
CA SER A 2 38.27 0.18 -46.27
C SER A 2 37.08 -0.54 -46.90
N PHE A 3 36.00 -0.83 -46.17
CA PHE A 3 34.69 -1.09 -46.77
C PHE A 3 33.55 -0.68 -45.82
N SER A 4 32.92 0.44 -46.18
CA SER A 4 31.50 0.78 -45.94
C SER A 4 30.68 0.14 -47.08
N PRO A 5 29.40 -0.26 -46.88
CA PRO A 5 28.33 0.61 -47.40
C PRO A 5 26.92 0.52 -46.74
N LYS A 6 26.25 1.69 -46.80
CA LYS A 6 24.83 1.95 -47.18
C LYS A 6 23.66 1.73 -46.21
N GLN A 7 23.08 2.87 -45.80
CA GLN A 7 21.67 3.08 -45.42
C GLN A 7 20.72 3.01 -46.64
N PRO A 8 19.42 2.74 -46.43
CA PRO A 8 18.36 3.20 -47.32
C PRO A 8 17.41 4.23 -46.67
N ALA A 9 16.70 4.92 -47.57
CA ALA A 9 16.09 6.22 -47.44
C ALA A 9 14.70 6.28 -46.78
N VAL A 10 14.36 7.49 -46.34
CA VAL A 10 13.07 7.98 -45.85
C VAL A 10 12.13 8.30 -47.03
N PRO A 11 10.82 8.01 -46.96
CA PRO A 11 9.84 8.63 -47.84
C PRO A 11 9.14 9.82 -47.16
N THR A 12 9.19 10.94 -47.89
CA THR A 12 8.51 12.21 -47.69
C THR A 12 6.99 12.06 -47.84
N VAL A 13 6.19 12.55 -46.90
CA VAL A 13 4.73 12.71 -47.07
C VAL A 13 4.39 14.19 -47.09
N ALA A 14 3.63 14.56 -48.11
CA ALA A 14 3.31 15.90 -48.53
C ALA A 14 2.33 16.62 -47.58
N PHE A 15 2.57 17.92 -47.43
CA PHE A 15 1.67 18.92 -46.85
C PHE A 15 0.42 19.10 -47.72
N LEU A 16 -0.77 18.99 -47.12
CA LEU A 16 -1.99 19.59 -47.65
C LEU A 16 -2.34 20.82 -46.79
N ARG A 17 -2.23 21.99 -47.44
CA ARG A 17 -2.75 23.27 -46.98
C ARG A 17 -4.28 23.25 -47.04
N ALA A 18 -4.92 23.72 -45.97
CA ALA A 18 -6.26 24.30 -46.04
C ALA A 18 -6.17 25.73 -45.51
N GLU A 19 -6.31 26.70 -46.41
CA GLU A 19 -6.48 28.12 -46.11
C GLU A 19 -7.95 28.53 -46.30
N CYS A 20 -8.28 29.65 -45.65
CA CYS A 20 -9.47 30.51 -45.79
C CYS A 20 -10.77 30.03 -45.12
N SER A 21 -11.59 30.89 -44.49
CA SER A 21 -11.52 32.30 -44.07
C SER A 21 -12.91 32.65 -43.52
N CYS A 22 -12.94 33.67 -42.65
CA CYS A 22 -14.02 34.66 -42.50
C CYS A 22 -15.14 34.48 -41.43
N LYS A 23 -14.93 35.26 -40.35
CA LYS A 23 -15.76 36.38 -39.84
C LYS A 23 -17.19 36.13 -39.29
N ARG A 24 -17.31 36.46 -37.99
CA ARG A 24 -18.20 37.45 -37.32
C ARG A 24 -19.59 37.75 -37.92
N ASN A 25 -20.64 37.53 -37.12
CA ASN A 25 -21.59 38.53 -36.55
C ASN A 25 -22.80 37.76 -35.96
N ARG A 26 -23.08 37.84 -34.65
CA ARG A 26 -23.89 38.83 -33.92
C ARG A 26 -25.27 39.16 -34.53
N SER A 27 -26.26 38.94 -33.65
CA SER A 27 -27.53 39.65 -33.42
C SER A 27 -28.77 39.40 -34.29
N TYR A 28 -29.83 39.01 -33.54
CA TYR A 28 -31.22 39.47 -33.60
C TYR A 28 -32.08 39.07 -34.80
N HIS A 29 -33.09 38.24 -34.54
CA HIS A 29 -34.46 38.55 -34.96
C HIS A 29 -35.50 37.94 -34.03
N GLU A 30 -36.55 38.71 -33.87
CA GLU A 30 -37.62 38.68 -32.89
C GLU A 30 -38.95 38.31 -33.60
N GLN A 31 -39.94 37.89 -32.81
CA GLN A 31 -41.40 37.95 -33.06
C GLN A 31 -42.14 36.81 -33.79
N ARG A 32 -43.08 36.19 -33.06
CA ARG A 32 -44.57 36.27 -33.20
C ARG A 32 -45.17 35.04 -32.46
N MET A 33 -46.31 35.02 -31.77
CA MET A 33 -47.44 35.92 -31.51
C MET A 33 -48.41 35.16 -30.58
N GLN A 34 -48.94 35.83 -29.55
CA GLN A 34 -50.36 35.86 -29.12
C GLN A 34 -51.07 34.53 -28.73
N LYS A 35 -52.06 34.46 -27.82
CA LYS A 35 -52.85 35.38 -26.96
C LYS A 35 -53.77 34.47 -26.13
N ASN A 36 -54.12 34.88 -24.91
CA ASN A 36 -55.49 34.96 -24.34
C ASN A 36 -55.42 34.95 -22.80
N ARG A 37 -55.61 36.11 -22.16
CA ARG A 37 -56.86 36.66 -21.54
C ARG A 37 -56.97 36.21 -20.06
N ALA A 38 -56.70 37.07 -19.08
CA ALA A 38 -57.55 38.16 -18.51
C ALA A 38 -58.55 37.61 -17.45
N GLY A 39 -58.74 38.17 -16.25
CA GLY A 39 -58.24 39.40 -15.62
C GLY A 39 -58.82 39.66 -14.21
N SER A 40 -58.38 40.79 -13.61
CA SER A 40 -58.93 41.65 -12.51
C SER A 40 -59.29 41.05 -11.13
N ILE A 41 -58.66 41.42 -10.00
CA ILE A 41 -58.70 42.68 -9.19
C ILE A 41 -60.07 42.99 -8.57
N GLY A 42 -60.11 43.11 -7.22
CA GLY A 42 -61.21 43.76 -6.49
C GLY A 42 -61.19 43.53 -4.96
N SER A 43 -60.88 44.59 -4.20
CA SER A 43 -60.86 44.76 -2.74
C SER A 43 -62.24 44.72 -2.05
N ILE A 44 -62.31 44.48 -0.72
CA ILE A 44 -63.12 45.18 0.34
C ILE A 44 -63.34 44.27 1.60
N MET A 45 -63.08 44.82 2.80
CA MET A 45 -63.35 44.31 4.19
C MET A 45 -64.74 44.86 4.69
N PRO A 46 -65.37 44.57 5.88
CA PRO A 46 -64.89 43.94 7.14
C PRO A 46 -65.91 43.13 8.05
N ARG A 47 -65.45 42.73 9.28
CA ARG A 47 -66.15 42.33 10.56
C ARG A 47 -66.63 40.85 10.66
N LEU A 48 -66.46 40.05 11.74
CA LEU A 48 -66.42 40.27 13.20
C LEU A 48 -65.63 39.17 13.98
N ILE A 49 -64.74 39.64 14.85
CA ILE A 49 -64.35 39.24 16.22
C ILE A 49 -65.00 37.97 16.85
N ARG A 50 -64.12 37.02 17.25
CA ARG A 50 -64.04 36.21 18.51
C ARG A 50 -63.17 34.98 18.17
N HIS A 51 -61.94 34.76 18.63
CA HIS A 51 -61.34 34.92 19.95
C HIS A 51 -59.83 35.14 19.78
N ALA A 52 -59.31 36.19 20.41
CA ALA A 52 -57.90 36.34 20.69
C ALA A 52 -57.65 35.85 22.11
N ILE A 53 -56.98 34.71 22.28
CA ILE A 53 -56.15 34.45 23.46
C ILE A 53 -54.92 33.68 22.96
N LEU A 54 -53.75 34.25 23.25
CA LEU A 54 -52.38 33.74 23.08
C LEU A 54 -51.66 34.04 21.75
N HIS A 55 -51.23 35.31 21.68
CA HIS A 55 -49.94 35.71 21.09
C HIS A 55 -48.82 34.73 21.42
N GLN A 56 -48.17 34.19 20.38
CA GLN A 56 -46.71 34.15 20.19
C GLN A 56 -46.42 33.34 18.92
N THR A 57 -46.81 33.85 17.75
CA THR A 57 -45.87 34.48 16.80
C THR A 57 -44.47 33.86 16.76
N ALA A 58 -44.23 33.17 15.64
CA ALA A 58 -43.14 33.49 14.71
C ALA A 58 -41.75 32.90 14.92
N VAL A 59 -41.47 32.11 15.97
CA VAL A 59 -40.13 31.47 16.11
C VAL A 59 -40.13 29.98 15.76
N VAL A 60 -41.27 29.29 15.86
CA VAL A 60 -41.29 27.81 15.71
C VAL A 60 -41.48 27.36 14.25
N CYS A 61 -42.06 28.18 13.37
CA CYS A 61 -42.25 27.80 11.96
C CYS A 61 -41.01 27.98 11.06
N PHE A 62 -40.01 28.76 11.46
CA PHE A 62 -38.81 29.01 10.64
C PHE A 62 -37.67 28.00 10.92
N VAL A 63 -37.61 27.41 12.11
CA VAL A 63 -36.50 26.52 12.49
C VAL A 63 -36.74 25.08 12.03
N SER A 64 -37.99 24.60 12.00
CA SER A 64 -38.27 23.20 11.61
C SER A 64 -38.25 22.96 10.09
N HIS A 65 -38.56 23.96 9.27
CA HIS A 65 -38.38 23.85 7.81
C HIS A 65 -36.89 23.83 7.42
N TYR A 66 -36.03 24.48 8.20
CA TYR A 66 -34.58 24.43 8.01
C TYR A 66 -33.99 23.06 8.39
N ILE A 67 -34.50 22.43 9.46
CA ILE A 67 -34.06 21.10 9.91
C ILE A 67 -34.49 19.99 8.92
N ILE A 68 -35.71 20.06 8.36
CA ILE A 68 -36.16 19.09 7.36
C ILE A 68 -35.41 19.28 6.03
N CYS A 69 -35.06 20.52 5.66
CA CYS A 69 -34.25 20.78 4.47
C CYS A 69 -32.79 20.34 4.64
N LEU A 70 -32.19 20.46 5.84
CA LEU A 70 -30.86 19.92 6.16
C LEU A 70 -30.84 18.38 6.20
N LEU A 71 -31.93 17.75 6.65
CA LEU A 71 -32.06 16.29 6.66
C LEU A 71 -32.31 15.71 5.26
N CYS A 72 -32.90 16.48 4.34
CA CYS A 72 -32.99 16.13 2.91
C CYS A 72 -31.71 16.42 2.13
N TYR A 73 -30.91 17.43 2.51
CA TYR A 73 -29.62 17.72 1.85
C TYR A 73 -28.54 16.66 2.16
N ASN A 74 -28.58 16.02 3.34
CA ASN A 74 -27.59 15.01 3.74
C ASN A 74 -27.85 13.59 3.22
N LYS A 75 -28.97 13.31 2.53
CA LYS A 75 -29.32 11.96 2.04
C LYS A 75 -29.14 11.75 0.53
N LEU A 76 -28.60 12.72 -0.22
CA LEU A 76 -28.40 12.62 -1.67
C LEU A 76 -26.97 12.87 -2.17
N LEU A 77 -25.99 12.99 -1.27
CA LEU A 77 -24.57 12.99 -1.64
C LEU A 77 -23.97 11.62 -1.31
N LYS A 78 -24.25 10.61 -2.13
CA LYS A 78 -23.18 9.65 -2.41
C LYS A 78 -22.16 10.45 -3.22
N PRO A 79 -20.95 10.71 -2.73
CA PRO A 79 -19.95 11.24 -3.61
C PRO A 79 -19.67 10.12 -4.61
N THR A 80 -20.19 10.28 -5.83
CA THR A 80 -19.57 9.69 -7.00
C THR A 80 -18.20 10.34 -7.08
N HIS A 81 -17.25 9.85 -6.29
CA HIS A 81 -15.86 10.21 -6.43
C HIS A 81 -15.43 9.64 -7.77
N HIS A 82 -15.58 10.45 -8.81
CA HIS A 82 -14.59 10.46 -9.87
C HIS A 82 -13.27 10.73 -9.18
N TRP A 83 -12.51 9.67 -8.94
CA TRP A 83 -11.09 9.71 -8.65
C TRP A 83 -10.45 10.32 -9.89
N GLY A 84 -10.47 11.65 -9.99
CA GLY A 84 -9.97 12.36 -11.16
C GLY A 84 -8.53 11.93 -11.39
N GLY A 85 -8.28 11.34 -12.56
CA GLY A 85 -7.01 10.71 -12.97
C GLY A 85 -5.81 11.66 -13.10
N ILE A 86 -5.83 12.79 -12.41
CA ILE A 86 -4.76 13.79 -12.34
C ILE A 86 -4.15 13.88 -10.93
N LEU A 87 -4.87 13.52 -9.85
CA LEU A 87 -4.39 13.78 -8.47
C LEU A 87 -3.47 12.68 -7.89
N ILE A 88 -3.64 11.41 -8.25
CA ILE A 88 -2.85 10.29 -7.67
C ILE A 88 -1.44 10.22 -8.29
N ILE A 89 -1.27 10.65 -9.54
CA ILE A 89 0.00 10.55 -10.30
C ILE A 89 1.10 11.45 -9.71
N THR A 90 0.75 12.46 -8.90
CA THR A 90 1.71 13.41 -8.30
C THR A 90 2.02 13.15 -6.83
N LEU A 91 1.81 11.93 -6.32
CA LEU A 91 2.09 11.57 -4.93
C LEU A 91 3.39 10.74 -4.77
N PRO A 92 4.25 11.05 -3.78
CA PRO A 92 4.13 12.17 -2.84
C PRO A 92 4.43 13.53 -3.49
N ASP A 93 4.04 14.61 -2.84
CA ASP A 93 4.42 15.97 -3.23
C ASP A 93 5.95 16.19 -3.13
N LYS A 94 6.42 17.37 -3.55
CA LYS A 94 7.86 17.72 -3.50
C LYS A 94 8.47 17.70 -2.09
N LYS A 95 7.65 17.75 -1.04
CA LYS A 95 8.06 17.70 0.37
C LYS A 95 7.97 16.28 0.94
N GLY A 96 7.52 15.30 0.16
CA GLY A 96 7.39 13.92 0.58
C GLY A 96 6.05 13.58 1.23
N TYR A 97 5.01 14.39 1.03
CA TYR A 97 3.69 14.15 1.62
C TYR A 97 2.70 13.49 0.65
N PHE A 98 1.94 12.53 1.18
CA PHE A 98 0.73 11.94 0.62
C PHE A 98 -0.49 12.58 1.30
N GLY A 99 -1.02 13.66 0.72
CA GLY A 99 -1.96 14.51 1.43
C GLY A 99 -1.31 15.11 2.68
N GLN A 100 -1.78 14.77 3.88
CA GLN A 100 -1.19 15.22 5.15
C GLN A 100 -0.15 14.28 5.75
N TYR A 101 0.08 13.11 5.15
CA TYR A 101 0.90 12.03 5.67
C TYR A 101 2.27 11.98 5.00
N GLY A 102 3.31 11.47 5.66
CA GLY A 102 4.66 11.37 5.12
C GLY A 102 5.59 12.43 5.67
N GLY A 103 6.31 13.13 4.81
CA GLY A 103 7.30 14.14 5.17
C GLY A 103 8.66 13.56 5.57
N ARG A 104 9.49 14.42 6.19
CA ARG A 104 10.87 14.12 6.62
C ARG A 104 11.05 14.52 8.08
N PHE A 105 10.61 13.67 9.00
CA PHE A 105 10.74 13.89 10.44
C PHE A 105 12.00 13.21 10.98
N ALA A 106 13.16 13.61 10.49
CA ALA A 106 14.46 13.07 10.88
C ALA A 106 15.34 14.16 11.51
N PRO A 107 16.35 13.81 12.33
CA PRO A 107 17.35 14.75 12.80
C PRO A 107 18.05 15.46 11.64
N GLU A 108 18.46 16.72 11.85
CA GLU A 108 19.14 17.54 10.84
C GLU A 108 20.38 16.84 10.26
N THR A 109 21.07 16.05 11.07
CA THR A 109 22.25 15.25 10.66
C THR A 109 21.95 14.21 9.58
N LEU A 110 20.70 13.73 9.46
CA LEU A 110 20.26 12.80 8.42
C LEU A 110 19.74 13.49 7.16
N MET A 111 19.42 14.79 7.21
CA MET A 111 18.82 15.50 6.08
C MET A 111 19.68 15.49 4.81
N PRO A 112 21.03 15.68 4.88
CA PRO A 112 21.88 15.55 3.70
C PRO A 112 21.82 14.17 3.05
N ALA A 113 21.78 13.10 3.85
CA ALA A 113 21.71 11.72 3.34
C ALA A 113 20.36 11.43 2.66
N LEU A 114 19.26 11.96 3.22
CA LEU A 114 17.93 11.86 2.61
C LEU A 114 17.84 12.62 1.28
N HIS A 115 18.45 13.80 1.19
CA HIS A 115 18.54 14.57 -0.05
C HIS A 115 19.42 13.88 -1.10
N GLU A 116 20.58 13.36 -0.70
CA GLU A 116 21.46 12.56 -1.57
C GLU A 116 20.69 11.36 -2.15
N LEU A 117 19.97 10.62 -1.31
CA LEU A 117 19.15 9.48 -1.70
C LEU A 117 18.03 9.87 -2.68
N GLU A 118 17.30 10.95 -2.40
CA GLU A 118 16.21 11.42 -3.28
C GLU A 118 16.76 11.78 -4.65
N GLN A 119 17.85 12.54 -4.71
CA GLN A 119 18.46 12.97 -5.97
C GLN A 119 19.00 11.77 -6.75
N ALA A 120 19.74 10.87 -6.09
CA ALA A 120 20.25 9.66 -6.71
C ALA A 120 19.13 8.81 -7.29
N TYR A 121 18.03 8.62 -6.55
CA TYR A 121 16.88 7.87 -7.03
C TYR A 121 16.15 8.57 -8.18
N ALA A 122 15.96 9.89 -8.11
CA ALA A 122 15.30 10.67 -9.16
C ALA A 122 16.04 10.60 -10.50
N VAL A 123 17.37 10.50 -10.47
CA VAL A 123 18.21 10.23 -11.64
C VAL A 123 18.10 8.77 -12.07
N ALA A 124 18.31 7.82 -11.15
CA ALA A 124 18.34 6.39 -11.44
C ALA A 124 17.03 5.88 -12.06
N ARG A 125 15.87 6.33 -11.56
CA ARG A 125 14.55 5.91 -12.08
C ARG A 125 14.29 6.32 -13.53
N LYS A 126 15.00 7.33 -14.04
CA LYS A 126 14.91 7.81 -15.44
C LYS A 126 16.00 7.22 -16.33
N ASP A 127 17.05 6.66 -15.74
CA ASP A 127 18.18 6.08 -16.46
C ASP A 127 17.79 4.73 -17.09
N LYS A 128 17.95 4.62 -18.41
CA LYS A 128 17.65 3.39 -19.15
C LYS A 128 18.55 2.22 -18.73
N ILE A 129 19.80 2.49 -18.37
CA ILE A 129 20.76 1.46 -17.96
C ILE A 129 20.34 0.85 -16.62
N PHE A 130 20.07 1.70 -15.63
CA PHE A 130 19.61 1.26 -14.31
C PHE A 130 18.31 0.42 -14.39
N ARG A 131 17.33 0.87 -15.20
CA ARG A 131 16.09 0.10 -15.39
C ARG A 131 16.33 -1.22 -16.12
N ALA A 132 17.24 -1.24 -17.09
CA ALA A 132 17.59 -2.48 -17.80
C ALA A 132 18.27 -3.48 -16.87
N GLU A 133 19.13 -3.02 -15.97
CA GLU A 133 19.77 -3.84 -14.94
C GLU A 133 18.75 -4.42 -13.94
N ILE A 134 17.83 -3.58 -13.44
CA ILE A 134 16.71 -4.05 -12.60
C ILE A 134 15.86 -5.08 -13.34
N ALA A 135 15.51 -4.82 -14.61
CA ALA A 135 14.71 -5.74 -15.42
C ALA A 135 15.45 -7.06 -15.66
N HIS A 136 16.76 -7.00 -15.93
CA HIS A 136 17.60 -8.17 -16.07
C HIS A 136 17.58 -9.01 -14.79
N LEU A 137 17.90 -8.43 -13.63
CA LEU A 137 17.91 -9.13 -12.36
C LEU A 137 16.53 -9.64 -11.95
N ASN A 138 15.46 -8.90 -12.25
CA ASN A 138 14.10 -9.39 -12.08
C ASN A 138 13.91 -10.72 -12.81
N SER A 139 14.32 -10.79 -14.08
CA SER A 139 14.14 -12.00 -14.90
C SER A 139 15.10 -13.14 -14.56
N THR A 140 16.38 -12.87 -14.32
CA THR A 140 17.43 -13.90 -14.24
C THR A 140 17.81 -14.29 -12.82
N PHE A 141 17.57 -13.41 -11.84
CA PHE A 141 17.97 -13.64 -10.45
C PHE A 141 16.77 -13.79 -9.52
N ILE A 142 15.77 -12.88 -9.59
CA ILE A 142 14.57 -12.96 -8.76
C ILE A 142 13.60 -14.04 -9.26
N GLY A 143 13.53 -14.25 -10.57
CA GLY A 143 12.60 -15.20 -11.20
C GLY A 143 11.24 -14.59 -11.55
N ARG A 144 11.22 -13.30 -11.92
CA ARG A 144 10.02 -12.58 -12.37
C ARG A 144 9.73 -12.81 -13.86
N PRO A 145 8.46 -12.74 -14.30
CA PRO A 145 7.27 -12.46 -13.51
C PRO A 145 6.90 -13.63 -12.59
N THR A 146 6.44 -13.33 -11.37
CA THR A 146 5.92 -14.37 -10.49
C THR A 146 4.56 -14.85 -11.00
N ALA A 147 4.23 -16.12 -10.76
CA ALA A 147 3.00 -16.71 -11.26
C ALA A 147 1.73 -16.02 -10.69
N LEU A 148 0.67 -16.03 -11.49
CA LEU A 148 -0.71 -15.79 -11.03
C LEU A 148 -1.44 -17.14 -11.04
N TYR A 149 -1.91 -17.58 -9.88
CA TYR A 149 -2.45 -18.92 -9.70
C TYR A 149 -3.93 -18.88 -9.33
N TYR A 150 -4.79 -19.56 -10.09
CA TYR A 150 -6.18 -19.76 -9.71
C TYR A 150 -6.29 -20.88 -8.66
N ALA A 151 -6.64 -20.51 -7.43
CA ALA A 151 -6.79 -21.44 -6.30
C ALA A 151 -8.16 -22.14 -6.41
N LYS A 152 -8.24 -23.11 -7.33
CA LYS A 152 -9.48 -23.79 -7.69
C LYS A 152 -10.07 -24.57 -6.51
N ARG A 153 -9.26 -25.35 -5.79
CA ARG A 153 -9.75 -26.20 -4.69
C ARG A 153 -10.21 -25.36 -3.50
N LEU A 154 -9.49 -24.28 -3.20
CA LEU A 154 -9.90 -23.29 -2.20
C LEU A 154 -11.20 -22.60 -2.61
N THR A 155 -11.32 -22.20 -3.89
CA THR A 155 -12.56 -21.59 -4.40
C THR A 155 -13.75 -22.55 -4.27
N GLU A 156 -13.56 -23.83 -4.61
CA GLU A 156 -14.57 -24.88 -4.49
C GLU A 156 -14.97 -25.14 -3.02
N GLU A 157 -13.98 -25.24 -2.13
CA GLU A 157 -14.17 -25.41 -0.68
C GLU A 157 -14.95 -24.24 -0.07
N VAL A 158 -14.65 -23.01 -0.50
CA VAL A 158 -15.30 -21.79 -0.03
C VAL A 158 -16.71 -21.62 -0.63
N GLY A 159 -16.94 -22.12 -1.85
CA GLY A 159 -18.25 -22.14 -2.50
C GLY A 159 -18.71 -20.82 -3.10
N GLY A 160 -17.84 -19.82 -3.22
CA GLY A 160 -18.18 -18.46 -3.66
C GLY A 160 -17.27 -17.90 -4.76
N ALA A 161 -16.85 -16.63 -4.63
CA ALA A 161 -16.02 -15.95 -5.64
C ALA A 161 -14.70 -16.68 -5.95
N LYS A 162 -14.19 -16.52 -7.17
CA LYS A 162 -12.89 -17.05 -7.60
C LYS A 162 -11.75 -16.38 -6.82
N ILE A 163 -10.83 -17.18 -6.29
CA ILE A 163 -9.65 -16.70 -5.58
C ILE A 163 -8.39 -16.91 -6.45
N TYR A 164 -7.70 -15.83 -6.76
CA TYR A 164 -6.41 -15.81 -7.44
C TYR A 164 -5.29 -15.40 -6.48
N LEU A 165 -4.15 -16.09 -6.56
CA LEU A 165 -2.96 -15.82 -5.76
C LEU A 165 -1.87 -15.23 -6.65
N LYS A 166 -1.41 -14.02 -6.34
CA LYS A 166 -0.16 -13.47 -6.89
C LYS A 166 1.02 -14.03 -6.10
N ARG A 167 1.81 -14.89 -6.73
CA ARG A 167 2.76 -15.82 -6.08
C ARG A 167 4.12 -15.21 -5.74
N GLU A 168 4.14 -14.16 -4.92
CA GLU A 168 5.41 -13.56 -4.44
C GLU A 168 6.21 -14.49 -3.50
N ASP A 169 5.57 -15.56 -3.00
CA ASP A 169 6.20 -16.68 -2.30
C ASP A 169 7.24 -17.44 -3.16
N LEU A 170 7.11 -17.37 -4.49
CA LEU A 170 8.03 -17.98 -5.45
C LEU A 170 9.20 -17.08 -5.85
N ALA A 171 9.17 -15.79 -5.48
CA ALA A 171 10.30 -14.91 -5.74
C ALA A 171 11.56 -15.43 -5.02
N HIS A 172 12.75 -15.20 -5.58
CA HIS A 172 14.00 -15.54 -4.91
C HIS A 172 14.01 -14.98 -3.47
N THR A 173 14.68 -15.69 -2.56
CA THR A 173 14.60 -15.55 -1.08
C THR A 173 13.28 -15.95 -0.43
N GLY A 174 12.16 -16.01 -1.17
CA GLY A 174 10.86 -16.55 -0.73
C GLY A 174 9.82 -15.51 -0.33
N ALA A 175 10.01 -14.24 -0.68
CA ALA A 175 9.05 -13.17 -0.39
C ALA A 175 9.25 -11.95 -1.30
N HIS A 176 8.22 -11.11 -1.38
CA HIS A 176 8.25 -9.82 -2.09
C HIS A 176 9.39 -8.86 -1.67
N LYS A 177 10.03 -9.08 -0.51
CA LYS A 177 11.07 -8.19 0.02
C LYS A 177 12.28 -8.05 -0.90
N ILE A 178 12.60 -9.08 -1.69
CA ILE A 178 13.73 -9.07 -2.62
C ILE A 178 13.61 -7.96 -3.68
N ASN A 179 12.40 -7.62 -4.11
CA ASN A 179 12.16 -6.57 -5.11
C ASN A 179 12.74 -5.22 -4.62
N ASN A 180 12.43 -4.86 -3.38
CA ASN A 180 12.91 -3.63 -2.75
C ASN A 180 14.39 -3.71 -2.38
N ALA A 181 14.79 -4.78 -1.69
CA ALA A 181 16.15 -4.92 -1.18
C ALA A 181 17.17 -4.84 -2.31
N LEU A 182 16.94 -5.59 -3.41
CA LEU A 182 17.84 -5.58 -4.55
C LEU A 182 17.89 -4.21 -5.24
N GLY A 183 16.73 -3.56 -5.43
CA GLY A 183 16.66 -2.22 -6.02
C GLY A 183 17.42 -1.17 -5.21
N GLN A 184 17.31 -1.22 -3.88
CA GLN A 184 18.04 -0.33 -2.99
C GLN A 184 19.54 -0.66 -2.90
N CYS A 185 19.95 -1.94 -2.90
CA CYS A 185 21.37 -2.29 -2.94
C CYS A 185 22.03 -1.84 -4.26
N LEU A 186 21.34 -1.96 -5.39
CA LEU A 186 21.80 -1.39 -6.66
C LEU A 186 21.95 0.13 -6.60
N LEU A 187 20.96 0.81 -6.00
CA LEU A 187 21.01 2.25 -5.80
C LEU A 187 22.19 2.65 -4.90
N ALA A 188 22.45 1.90 -3.83
CA ALA A 188 23.58 2.11 -2.92
C ALA A 188 24.92 1.99 -3.66
N GLY A 189 25.08 0.97 -4.51
CA GLY A 189 26.26 0.80 -5.35
C GLY A 189 26.48 1.99 -6.30
N ARG A 190 25.39 2.49 -6.91
CA ARG A 190 25.42 3.68 -7.77
C ARG A 190 25.79 4.97 -7.01
N MET A 191 25.34 5.09 -5.77
CA MET A 191 25.74 6.17 -4.86
C MET A 191 27.19 6.02 -4.34
N GLY A 192 27.91 4.97 -4.74
CA GLY A 192 29.28 4.71 -4.30
C GLY A 192 29.39 4.21 -2.85
N LYS A 193 28.27 3.87 -2.21
CA LYS A 193 28.25 3.33 -0.85
C LYS A 193 28.83 1.91 -0.87
N LYS A 194 29.60 1.57 0.16
CA LYS A 194 30.30 0.27 0.28
C LYS A 194 29.70 -0.65 1.34
N ARG A 195 28.84 -0.07 2.20
CA ARG A 195 28.16 -0.74 3.29
C ARG A 195 26.66 -0.48 3.20
N VAL A 196 25.88 -1.52 3.45
CA VAL A 196 24.44 -1.44 3.63
C VAL A 196 24.07 -1.93 5.02
N ILE A 197 23.07 -1.28 5.60
CA ILE A 197 22.45 -1.73 6.84
C ILE A 197 20.96 -1.94 6.64
N ALA A 198 20.35 -2.82 7.42
CA ALA A 198 18.90 -3.04 7.43
C ALA A 198 18.42 -3.44 8.83
N GLU A 199 17.15 -3.21 9.11
CA GLU A 199 16.41 -3.85 10.21
C GLU A 199 15.79 -5.17 9.75
N THR A 200 15.43 -6.07 10.67
CA THR A 200 14.49 -7.14 10.35
C THR A 200 13.77 -7.66 11.60
N GLY A 201 12.49 -8.06 11.42
CA GLY A 201 11.70 -8.77 12.44
C GLY A 201 11.65 -10.25 12.07
N ALA A 202 10.72 -10.65 11.19
CA ALA A 202 10.60 -12.03 10.67
C ALA A 202 11.83 -12.59 9.91
N GLY A 203 12.90 -11.80 9.74
CA GLY A 203 14.13 -12.21 9.05
C GLY A 203 14.10 -12.09 7.51
N GLN A 204 12.93 -12.03 6.87
CA GLN A 204 12.83 -12.01 5.41
C GLN A 204 13.47 -10.79 4.75
N HIS A 205 13.31 -9.59 5.33
CA HIS A 205 13.95 -8.38 4.81
C HIS A 205 15.47 -8.42 5.00
N GLY A 206 15.92 -8.92 6.15
CA GLY A 206 17.34 -9.14 6.42
C GLY A 206 17.98 -10.12 5.44
N VAL A 207 17.34 -11.26 5.16
CA VAL A 207 17.80 -12.22 4.14
C VAL A 207 17.82 -11.58 2.76
N ALA A 208 16.77 -10.86 2.36
CA ALA A 208 16.72 -10.18 1.06
C ALA A 208 17.83 -9.13 0.90
N THR A 209 18.12 -8.35 1.96
CA THR A 209 19.19 -7.36 1.97
C THR A 209 20.56 -8.02 1.92
N ALA A 210 20.78 -9.07 2.71
CA ALA A 210 22.02 -9.85 2.67
C ALA A 210 22.26 -10.47 1.28
N THR A 211 21.21 -10.99 0.63
CA THR A 211 21.29 -11.51 -0.75
C THR A 211 21.65 -10.41 -1.75
N GLY A 212 21.00 -9.25 -1.70
CA GLY A 212 21.32 -8.12 -2.58
C GLY A 212 22.73 -7.58 -2.36
N ALA A 213 23.18 -7.50 -1.11
CA ALA A 213 24.53 -7.08 -0.76
C ALA A 213 25.60 -8.07 -1.23
N ALA A 214 25.38 -9.38 -1.02
CA ALA A 214 26.29 -10.42 -1.48
C ALA A 214 26.45 -10.40 -3.01
N LEU A 215 25.35 -10.26 -3.75
CA LEU A 215 25.36 -10.16 -5.22
C LEU A 215 26.20 -8.98 -5.73
N LEU A 216 26.17 -7.86 -5.01
CA LEU A 216 26.81 -6.60 -5.42
C LEU A 216 28.15 -6.33 -4.73
N GLY A 217 28.64 -7.26 -3.90
CA GLY A 217 29.89 -7.11 -3.16
C GLY A 217 29.87 -5.98 -2.11
N LEU A 218 28.71 -5.73 -1.49
CA LEU A 218 28.55 -4.74 -0.43
C LEU A 218 28.71 -5.40 0.96
N GLN A 219 29.33 -4.69 1.90
CA GLN A 219 29.28 -5.09 3.31
C GLN A 219 27.84 -4.98 3.82
N CYS A 220 27.35 -5.98 4.53
CA CYS A 220 25.97 -6.01 5.02
C CYS A 220 25.92 -6.24 6.52
N GLU A 221 25.21 -5.36 7.23
CA GLU A 221 24.88 -5.54 8.65
C GLU A 221 23.37 -5.46 8.85
N VAL A 222 22.82 -6.41 9.61
CA VAL A 222 21.38 -6.51 9.84
C VAL A 222 21.10 -6.47 11.33
N TYR A 223 20.34 -5.46 11.75
CA TYR A 223 19.85 -5.32 13.12
C TYR A 223 18.59 -6.14 13.31
N MET A 224 18.55 -6.94 14.37
CA MET A 224 17.43 -7.83 14.67
C MET A 224 17.25 -7.91 16.18
N GLY A 225 16.01 -7.74 16.66
CA GLY A 225 15.71 -7.81 18.09
C GLY A 225 16.01 -9.20 18.68
N SER A 226 16.48 -9.28 19.92
CA SER A 226 16.84 -10.55 20.58
C SER A 226 15.73 -11.59 20.58
N VAL A 227 14.47 -11.17 20.73
CA VAL A 227 13.32 -12.08 20.68
C VAL A 227 13.15 -12.65 19.28
N ASP A 228 13.29 -11.81 18.26
CA ASP A 228 13.17 -12.21 16.85
C ASP A 228 14.34 -13.10 16.41
N VAL A 229 15.57 -12.83 16.86
CA VAL A 229 16.74 -13.69 16.62
C VAL A 229 16.47 -15.13 17.05
N ARG A 230 15.86 -15.30 18.24
CA ARG A 230 15.49 -16.63 18.76
C ARG A 230 14.34 -17.26 17.98
N ARG A 231 13.26 -16.51 17.74
CA ARG A 231 12.05 -17.01 17.04
C ARG A 231 12.31 -17.38 15.57
N GLN A 232 13.25 -16.71 14.92
CA GLN A 232 13.50 -16.80 13.48
C GLN A 232 14.93 -17.25 13.17
N ALA A 233 15.45 -18.19 13.98
CA ALA A 233 16.83 -18.68 13.91
C ALA A 233 17.24 -19.15 12.50
N LEU A 234 16.34 -19.76 11.74
CA LEU A 234 16.60 -20.18 10.36
C LEU A 234 17.02 -19.00 9.47
N ASN A 235 16.35 -17.87 9.58
CA ASN A 235 16.70 -16.68 8.78
C ASN A 235 17.99 -16.01 9.27
N VAL A 236 18.29 -16.08 10.57
CA VAL A 236 19.59 -15.63 11.11
C VAL A 236 20.74 -16.41 10.49
N VAL A 237 20.63 -17.74 10.44
CA VAL A 237 21.63 -18.60 9.81
C VAL A 237 21.76 -18.29 8.32
N ARG A 238 20.65 -18.14 7.60
CA ARG A 238 20.66 -17.77 6.16
C ARG A 238 21.38 -16.45 5.91
N MET A 239 21.15 -15.43 6.73
CA MET A 239 21.85 -14.13 6.62
C MET A 239 23.36 -14.29 6.81
N ARG A 240 23.79 -15.06 7.80
CA ARG A 240 25.21 -15.32 8.05
C ARG A 240 25.88 -16.10 6.91
N MET A 241 25.18 -17.08 6.34
CA MET A 241 25.67 -17.82 5.16
C MET A 241 25.83 -16.94 3.92
N LEU A 242 25.04 -15.86 3.82
CA LEU A 242 25.16 -14.84 2.77
C LEU A 242 26.27 -13.80 3.07
N GLY A 243 27.00 -13.93 4.18
CA GLY A 243 28.09 -13.04 4.56
C GLY A 243 27.66 -11.78 5.31
N ALA A 244 26.38 -11.66 5.71
CA ALA A 244 25.92 -10.54 6.52
C ALA A 244 26.27 -10.72 8.00
N ASN A 245 26.65 -9.63 8.66
CA ASN A 245 26.76 -9.57 10.11
C ASN A 245 25.37 -9.34 10.72
N VAL A 246 24.91 -10.26 11.57
CA VAL A 246 23.60 -10.11 12.25
C VAL A 246 23.85 -9.58 13.66
N ILE A 247 23.41 -8.35 13.89
CA ILE A 247 23.57 -7.61 15.15
C ILE A 247 22.30 -7.76 15.97
N GLU A 248 22.42 -8.45 17.10
CA GLU A 248 21.33 -8.64 18.03
C GLU A 248 21.08 -7.36 18.85
N VAL A 249 19.81 -6.96 18.98
CA VAL A 249 19.39 -5.77 19.73
C VAL A 249 18.65 -6.20 21.01
N PRO A 250 19.32 -6.16 22.19
CA PRO A 250 18.75 -6.58 23.48
C PRO A 250 18.01 -5.48 24.23
N LEU A 251 17.81 -4.31 23.60
CA LEU A 251 17.19 -3.14 24.20
C LEU A 251 15.67 -3.09 23.95
N GLY A 252 14.96 -2.43 24.86
CA GLY A 252 13.53 -2.17 24.72
C GLY A 252 12.69 -3.44 24.69
N SER A 253 11.75 -3.51 23.74
CA SER A 253 10.90 -4.68 23.51
C SER A 253 11.65 -5.85 22.85
N GLN A 254 12.87 -5.61 22.35
CA GLN A 254 13.71 -6.59 21.67
C GLN A 254 13.06 -7.15 20.39
N THR A 255 12.31 -6.31 19.69
CA THR A 255 11.59 -6.62 18.45
C THR A 255 11.99 -5.69 17.30
N LEU A 256 11.31 -5.77 16.15
CA LEU A 256 11.48 -4.92 14.97
C LEU A 256 11.57 -3.42 15.29
N LYS A 257 10.76 -2.90 16.24
CA LYS A 257 10.80 -1.47 16.60
C LYS A 257 12.19 -1.03 17.06
N ASP A 258 12.82 -1.84 17.91
CA ASP A 258 14.13 -1.54 18.50
C ASP A 258 15.25 -1.75 17.47
N ALA A 259 15.11 -2.74 16.59
CA ALA A 259 16.02 -2.94 15.46
C ALA A 259 16.04 -1.74 14.50
N ILE A 260 14.89 -1.14 14.20
CA ILE A 260 14.81 0.10 13.38
C ILE A 260 15.54 1.25 14.09
N ASN A 261 15.35 1.39 15.40
CA ASN A 261 15.98 2.47 16.16
C ASN A 261 17.51 2.36 16.11
N GLU A 262 18.07 1.15 16.30
CA GLU A 262 19.51 0.93 16.22
C GLU A 262 20.05 1.09 14.79
N ALA A 263 19.33 0.63 13.77
CA ALA A 263 19.71 0.87 12.37
C ALA A 263 19.75 2.37 12.03
N LEU A 264 18.77 3.15 12.50
CA LEU A 264 18.76 4.62 12.32
C LEU A 264 19.90 5.31 13.07
N ARG A 265 20.25 4.85 14.28
CA ARG A 265 21.42 5.35 15.03
C ARG A 265 22.71 5.10 14.27
N ASP A 266 22.92 3.87 13.78
CA ASP A 266 24.09 3.55 12.96
C ASP A 266 24.12 4.42 11.71
N TRP A 267 23.00 4.52 10.99
CA TRP A 267 22.96 5.29 9.77
C TRP A 267 23.39 6.73 10.02
N THR A 268 22.88 7.34 11.10
CA THR A 268 23.23 8.71 11.50
C THR A 268 24.73 8.89 11.72
N ALA A 269 25.40 7.90 12.30
CA ALA A 269 26.85 7.93 12.51
C ALA A 269 27.65 7.69 11.22
N ASN A 270 27.10 6.93 10.27
CA ASN A 270 27.83 6.39 9.11
C ASN A 270 27.29 6.84 7.73
N VAL A 271 26.50 7.91 7.66
CA VAL A 271 25.78 8.37 6.44
C VAL A 271 26.64 8.50 5.18
N ARG A 272 27.94 8.80 5.32
CA ARG A 272 28.84 9.02 4.19
C ARG A 272 29.15 7.73 3.42
N THR A 273 29.34 6.63 4.14
CA THR A 273 29.80 5.34 3.59
C THR A 273 28.70 4.29 3.50
N THR A 274 27.60 4.51 4.24
CA THR A 274 26.54 3.52 4.45
C THR A 274 25.21 3.96 3.83
N HIS A 275 24.53 3.02 3.16
CA HIS A 275 23.13 3.16 2.77
C HIS A 275 22.23 2.36 3.72
N TYR A 276 21.13 2.96 4.17
CA TYR A 276 20.11 2.25 4.94
C TYR A 276 19.05 1.66 4.01
N VAL A 277 18.97 0.32 3.96
CA VAL A 277 17.98 -0.41 3.16
C VAL A 277 16.71 -0.59 3.99
N LEU A 278 15.83 0.41 3.98
CA LEU A 278 14.56 0.38 4.72
C LEU A 278 13.59 -0.65 4.10
N GLY A 279 13.01 -1.52 4.93
CA GLY A 279 12.33 -2.74 4.47
C GLY A 279 10.87 -2.64 4.06
N THR A 280 10.26 -1.46 4.14
CA THR A 280 8.83 -1.27 3.87
C THR A 280 8.51 0.16 3.39
N VAL A 281 7.26 0.43 3.01
CA VAL A 281 6.78 1.77 2.55
C VAL A 281 6.60 2.75 3.71
N PHE A 282 7.57 2.81 4.62
CA PHE A 282 7.57 3.61 5.84
C PHE A 282 8.83 4.48 5.90
N GLY A 283 8.91 5.35 6.91
CA GLY A 283 10.08 6.18 7.19
C GLY A 283 10.05 7.51 6.46
N PRO A 284 11.11 8.32 6.62
CA PRO A 284 11.17 9.65 6.03
C PRO A 284 11.22 9.55 4.50
N HIS A 285 10.62 10.52 3.81
CA HIS A 285 10.81 10.66 2.37
C HIS A 285 12.32 10.78 2.04
N PRO A 286 12.85 10.00 1.07
CA PRO A 286 12.16 9.35 -0.04
C PRO A 286 11.80 7.86 0.11
N PHE A 287 11.99 7.24 1.28
CA PHE A 287 11.81 5.78 1.41
C PHE A 287 10.43 5.27 1.00
N PRO A 288 9.29 5.83 1.47
CA PRO A 288 7.97 5.32 1.07
C PRO A 288 7.76 5.27 -0.45
N MET A 289 8.24 6.29 -1.16
CA MET A 289 8.17 6.35 -2.63
C MET A 289 9.09 5.32 -3.29
N ILE A 290 10.36 5.21 -2.84
CA ILE A 290 11.34 4.28 -3.39
C ILE A 290 10.85 2.83 -3.23
N VAL A 291 10.42 2.47 -2.03
CA VAL A 291 9.96 1.10 -1.74
C VAL A 291 8.72 0.77 -2.56
N ARG A 292 7.74 1.69 -2.65
CA ARG A 292 6.56 1.49 -3.50
C ARG A 292 6.95 1.25 -4.95
N ASP A 293 7.81 2.10 -5.50
CA ASP A 293 8.19 2.03 -6.91
C ASP A 293 8.91 0.72 -7.23
N PHE A 294 9.80 0.23 -6.35
CA PHE A 294 10.43 -1.09 -6.52
C PHE A 294 9.46 -2.26 -6.31
N GLN A 295 8.41 -2.10 -5.50
CA GLN A 295 7.38 -3.12 -5.32
C GLN A 295 6.29 -3.08 -6.40
N SER A 296 6.18 -2.01 -7.18
CA SER A 296 5.12 -1.80 -8.18
C SER A 296 5.08 -2.86 -9.28
N VAL A 297 6.18 -3.58 -9.47
CA VAL A 297 6.27 -4.74 -10.37
C VAL A 297 5.20 -5.80 -10.07
N ILE A 298 4.80 -5.96 -8.81
CA ILE A 298 3.78 -6.92 -8.38
C ILE A 298 2.43 -6.61 -9.04
N GLY A 299 1.95 -5.38 -8.88
CA GLY A 299 0.68 -4.92 -9.45
C GLY A 299 0.69 -4.89 -10.97
N ASN A 300 1.81 -4.44 -11.57
CA ASN A 300 1.95 -4.38 -13.03
C ASN A 300 1.83 -5.77 -13.68
N GLU A 301 2.49 -6.77 -13.09
CA GLU A 301 2.37 -8.15 -13.52
C GLU A 301 0.97 -8.70 -13.25
N ALA A 302 0.44 -8.51 -12.03
CA ALA A 302 -0.87 -9.02 -11.64
C ALA A 302 -1.99 -8.51 -12.56
N ARG A 303 -1.97 -7.22 -12.92
CA ARG A 303 -2.90 -6.59 -13.85
C ARG A 303 -2.84 -7.24 -15.24
N THR A 304 -1.63 -7.42 -15.77
CA THR A 304 -1.44 -8.05 -17.08
C THR A 304 -1.93 -9.50 -17.07
N GLN A 305 -1.57 -10.24 -16.02
CA GLN A 305 -1.88 -11.66 -15.87
C GLN A 305 -3.37 -11.92 -15.65
N ILE A 306 -4.07 -11.11 -14.84
CA ILE A 306 -5.49 -11.32 -14.56
C ILE A 306 -6.37 -11.00 -15.78
N VAL A 307 -6.02 -9.94 -16.54
CA VAL A 307 -6.71 -9.63 -17.79
C VAL A 307 -6.49 -10.75 -18.82
N ALA A 308 -5.28 -11.31 -18.88
CA ALA A 308 -5.02 -12.46 -19.76
C ALA A 308 -5.79 -13.72 -19.34
N ALA A 309 -5.97 -13.96 -18.04
CA ALA A 309 -6.64 -15.15 -17.52
C ALA A 309 -8.19 -15.07 -17.59
N GLU A 310 -8.76 -13.89 -17.32
CA GLU A 310 -10.21 -13.73 -17.10
C GLU A 310 -10.86 -12.72 -18.07
N GLY A 311 -10.09 -12.09 -18.95
CA GLY A 311 -10.58 -11.11 -19.92
C GLY A 311 -11.05 -9.78 -19.30
N ARG A 312 -10.89 -9.61 -17.98
CA ARG A 312 -11.34 -8.45 -17.21
C ARG A 312 -10.48 -8.21 -15.97
N LEU A 313 -10.68 -7.07 -15.32
CA LEU A 313 -10.06 -6.74 -14.04
C LEU A 313 -10.76 -7.49 -12.88
N PRO A 314 -10.05 -7.74 -11.75
CA PRO A 314 -10.65 -8.37 -10.57
C PRO A 314 -11.67 -7.43 -9.93
N ASP A 315 -12.59 -8.00 -9.14
CA ASP A 315 -13.58 -7.22 -8.39
C ASP A 315 -13.01 -6.72 -7.05
N CYS A 316 -12.07 -7.47 -6.46
CA CYS A 316 -11.43 -7.14 -5.19
C CYS A 316 -9.94 -7.51 -5.17
N LEU A 317 -9.10 -6.62 -4.64
CA LEU A 317 -7.70 -6.88 -4.31
C LEU A 317 -7.54 -7.01 -2.80
N VAL A 318 -6.77 -8.00 -2.35
CA VAL A 318 -6.51 -8.24 -0.92
C VAL A 318 -5.01 -8.38 -0.68
N ALA A 319 -4.49 -7.74 0.36
CA ALA A 319 -3.08 -7.87 0.77
C ALA A 319 -2.91 -7.58 2.26
N CYS A 320 -1.94 -8.22 2.92
CA CYS A 320 -1.66 -7.96 4.33
C CYS A 320 -0.87 -6.66 4.52
N VAL A 321 -1.06 -5.99 5.66
CA VAL A 321 -0.51 -4.67 5.94
C VAL A 321 0.15 -4.66 7.32
N GLY A 322 1.45 -4.94 7.35
CA GLY A 322 2.34 -4.48 8.43
C GLY A 322 2.70 -3.02 8.15
N GLY A 323 3.95 -2.76 7.73
CA GLY A 323 4.30 -1.45 7.16
C GLY A 323 3.70 -1.17 5.77
N GLY A 324 3.29 -2.22 5.02
CA GLY A 324 2.46 -2.09 3.81
C GLY A 324 3.13 -2.28 2.44
N SER A 325 4.41 -2.67 2.36
CA SER A 325 5.14 -2.71 1.08
C SER A 325 4.55 -3.66 0.03
N ASN A 326 4.10 -4.84 0.43
CA ASN A 326 3.48 -5.81 -0.49
C ASN A 326 2.11 -5.30 -0.98
N ALA A 327 1.33 -4.69 -0.09
CA ALA A 327 0.01 -4.17 -0.39
C ALA A 327 0.11 -3.00 -1.37
N MET A 328 0.98 -2.02 -1.10
CA MET A 328 1.25 -0.96 -2.08
C MET A 328 1.79 -1.49 -3.40
N GLY A 329 2.66 -2.51 -3.38
CA GLY A 329 3.17 -3.15 -4.58
C GLY A 329 2.05 -3.71 -5.49
N LEU A 330 1.04 -4.35 -4.89
CA LEU A 330 -0.13 -4.83 -5.62
C LEU A 330 -1.06 -3.68 -6.02
N PHE A 331 -1.46 -2.83 -5.07
CA PHE A 331 -2.50 -1.82 -5.25
C PHE A 331 -2.13 -0.70 -6.22
N ASN A 332 -0.85 -0.34 -6.32
CA ASN A 332 -0.39 0.83 -7.07
C ASN A 332 -0.84 0.82 -8.54
N ALA A 333 -0.88 -0.36 -9.18
CA ALA A 333 -1.29 -0.50 -10.59
C ALA A 333 -2.82 -0.41 -10.81
N PHE A 334 -3.60 -0.31 -9.73
CA PHE A 334 -5.06 -0.33 -9.75
C PHE A 334 -5.72 0.88 -9.07
N LEU A 335 -4.93 1.87 -8.62
CA LEU A 335 -5.44 3.02 -7.87
C LEU A 335 -6.50 3.82 -8.63
N ASP A 336 -6.43 3.88 -9.96
CA ASP A 336 -7.39 4.62 -10.78
C ASP A 336 -8.60 3.77 -11.25
N ASP A 337 -8.61 2.45 -10.99
CA ASP A 337 -9.71 1.58 -11.39
C ASP A 337 -10.82 1.53 -10.34
N ALA A 338 -12.07 1.31 -10.77
CA ALA A 338 -13.20 1.08 -9.87
C ALA A 338 -13.21 -0.35 -9.28
N ILE A 339 -12.11 -0.73 -8.60
CA ILE A 339 -11.90 -2.03 -7.95
C ILE A 339 -11.83 -1.82 -6.44
N GLU A 340 -12.45 -2.72 -5.68
CA GLU A 340 -12.33 -2.72 -4.22
C GLU A 340 -10.91 -3.15 -3.82
N MET A 341 -10.30 -2.44 -2.87
CA MET A 341 -8.99 -2.80 -2.33
C MET A 341 -9.06 -2.92 -0.82
N VAL A 342 -8.45 -3.98 -0.30
CA VAL A 342 -8.56 -4.38 1.10
C VAL A 342 -7.18 -4.66 1.68
N GLY A 343 -6.75 -3.81 2.61
CA GLY A 343 -5.58 -4.02 3.43
C GLY A 343 -5.93 -4.78 4.71
N VAL A 344 -5.21 -5.86 5.03
CA VAL A 344 -5.48 -6.70 6.20
C VAL A 344 -4.40 -6.54 7.26
N GLU A 345 -4.75 -5.92 8.38
CA GLU A 345 -3.88 -5.75 9.54
C GLU A 345 -3.95 -6.97 10.48
N ALA A 346 -2.98 -7.11 11.39
CA ALA A 346 -3.00 -8.20 12.36
C ALA A 346 -3.92 -7.88 13.54
N GLY A 347 -4.96 -8.69 13.70
CA GLY A 347 -5.93 -8.60 14.78
C GLY A 347 -5.45 -9.20 16.11
N GLY A 348 -4.32 -9.91 16.11
CA GLY A 348 -3.74 -10.56 17.30
C GLY A 348 -4.73 -11.48 18.01
N ASP A 349 -4.81 -11.37 19.33
CA ASP A 349 -5.79 -12.09 20.17
C ASP A 349 -7.22 -11.52 20.02
N GLY A 350 -7.37 -10.41 19.29
CA GLY A 350 -8.61 -9.68 19.06
C GLY A 350 -8.50 -8.21 19.47
N ILE A 351 -9.19 -7.32 18.73
CA ILE A 351 -9.09 -5.86 18.94
C ILE A 351 -9.41 -5.43 20.37
N ALA A 352 -10.48 -5.99 20.95
CA ALA A 352 -10.93 -5.65 22.31
C ALA A 352 -9.93 -6.03 23.42
N THR A 353 -8.96 -6.90 23.14
CA THR A 353 -7.96 -7.33 24.12
C THR A 353 -6.81 -6.33 24.27
N GLY A 354 -6.66 -5.39 23.33
CA GLY A 354 -5.49 -4.53 23.20
C GLY A 354 -4.22 -5.25 22.69
N LYS A 355 -4.26 -6.58 22.53
CA LYS A 355 -3.14 -7.39 22.00
C LYS A 355 -3.34 -7.62 20.50
N HIS A 356 -2.99 -6.62 19.71
CA HIS A 356 -3.10 -6.65 18.26
C HIS A 356 -2.08 -5.70 17.60
N ALA A 357 -2.07 -5.64 16.27
CA ALA A 357 -1.37 -4.63 15.50
C ALA A 357 -2.26 -4.01 14.41
N ALA A 358 -3.56 -3.88 14.69
CA ALA A 358 -4.56 -3.26 13.80
C ALA A 358 -4.75 -1.78 14.13
N ARG A 359 -3.96 -0.92 13.46
CA ARG A 359 -3.88 0.53 13.73
C ARG A 359 -5.23 1.21 13.49
N PHE A 360 -5.91 0.88 12.39
CA PHE A 360 -7.14 1.60 12.02
C PHE A 360 -8.33 1.14 12.85
N ALA A 361 -8.46 -0.17 13.08
CA ALA A 361 -9.58 -0.75 13.83
C ALA A 361 -9.57 -0.39 15.32
N ALA A 362 -8.37 -0.28 15.91
CA ALA A 362 -8.20 0.02 17.34
C ALA A 362 -8.22 1.51 17.69
N GLY A 363 -8.51 2.38 16.72
CA GLY A 363 -8.52 3.83 16.95
C GLY A 363 -7.12 4.42 17.12
N GLY A 364 -6.11 3.87 16.43
CA GLY A 364 -4.81 4.52 16.31
C GLY A 364 -4.97 5.96 15.82
N SER A 365 -4.05 6.82 16.22
CA SER A 365 -4.14 8.26 15.98
C SER A 365 -2.98 8.77 15.14
N VAL A 366 -3.15 9.93 14.52
CA VAL A 366 -2.11 10.54 13.70
C VAL A 366 -0.95 10.99 14.60
N GLY A 367 0.23 10.47 14.34
CA GLY A 367 1.46 10.77 15.07
C GLY A 367 2.67 10.83 14.15
N ILE A 368 3.83 11.08 14.73
CA ILE A 368 5.13 11.05 14.04
C ILE A 368 5.94 9.93 14.66
N LEU A 369 6.28 8.93 13.85
CA LEU A 369 7.11 7.81 14.29
C LEU A 369 8.15 7.50 13.23
N GLN A 370 9.40 7.31 13.67
CA GLN A 370 10.51 6.79 12.85
C GLN A 370 10.63 7.46 11.47
N GLY A 371 10.43 8.79 11.41
CA GLY A 371 10.72 9.60 10.23
C GLY A 371 9.52 10.12 9.44
N CYS A 372 8.30 9.68 9.71
CA CYS A 372 7.12 10.14 8.97
C CYS A 372 5.90 10.40 9.85
N LYS A 373 5.02 11.28 9.38
CA LYS A 373 3.68 11.52 9.95
C LYS A 373 2.69 10.52 9.37
N THR A 374 2.03 9.73 10.21
CA THR A 374 1.12 8.64 9.82
C THR A 374 0.28 8.16 11.01
N TYR A 375 -0.51 7.10 10.86
CA TYR A 375 -1.22 6.46 11.98
C TYR A 375 -0.27 5.64 12.86
N VAL A 376 -0.39 5.82 14.17
CA VAL A 376 0.40 5.14 15.19
C VAL A 376 -0.55 4.64 16.29
N MET A 377 -0.33 3.43 16.79
CA MET A 377 -0.94 2.99 18.04
C MET A 377 -0.18 3.65 19.19
N GLN A 378 -0.79 4.67 19.79
CA GLN A 378 -0.19 5.49 20.83
C GLN A 378 -1.23 5.89 21.88
N ASP A 379 -0.78 6.10 23.12
CA ASP A 379 -1.61 6.61 24.20
C ASP A 379 -1.85 8.14 24.08
N GLU A 380 -2.62 8.70 25.03
CA GLU A 380 -2.94 10.14 25.08
C GLU A 380 -1.72 11.05 25.24
N ASN A 381 -0.59 10.50 25.73
CA ASN A 381 0.66 11.21 25.89
C ASN A 381 1.59 11.06 24.66
N GLY A 382 1.17 10.32 23.64
CA GLY A 382 1.96 10.03 22.45
C GLY A 382 3.01 8.93 22.63
N ASN A 383 2.92 8.12 23.71
CA ASN A 383 3.78 6.95 23.86
C ASN A 383 3.29 5.84 22.94
N VAL A 384 4.21 5.23 22.19
CA VAL A 384 3.90 4.11 21.30
C VAL A 384 3.51 2.89 22.12
N LEU A 385 2.34 2.33 21.83
CA LEU A 385 1.81 1.13 22.47
C LEU A 385 2.56 -0.13 22.00
N GLU A 386 2.59 -1.15 22.87
CA GLU A 386 3.03 -2.48 22.49
C GLU A 386 2.05 -3.13 21.53
N THR A 387 2.55 -4.04 20.70
CA THR A 387 1.77 -4.73 19.67
C THR A 387 1.81 -6.23 19.86
N HIS A 388 0.87 -6.93 19.25
CA HIS A 388 0.87 -8.39 19.24
C HIS A 388 0.38 -8.94 17.90
N SER A 389 1.08 -9.96 17.40
CA SER A 389 0.61 -10.87 16.38
C SER A 389 1.42 -12.16 16.39
N VAL A 390 0.80 -13.26 15.99
CA VAL A 390 1.50 -14.51 15.64
C VAL A 390 2.50 -14.29 14.50
N SER A 391 2.28 -13.28 13.66
CA SER A 391 3.13 -12.94 12.51
C SER A 391 4.06 -11.76 12.81
N ALA A 392 5.36 -12.05 12.99
CA ALA A 392 6.37 -11.03 13.26
C ALA A 392 6.47 -9.94 12.16
N GLY A 393 6.08 -10.22 10.91
CA GLY A 393 6.08 -9.23 9.83
C GLY A 393 4.92 -8.23 9.85
N LEU A 394 3.87 -8.51 10.64
CA LEU A 394 2.71 -7.61 10.83
C LEU A 394 2.70 -6.95 12.22
N ASP A 395 3.52 -7.42 13.14
CA ASP A 395 3.66 -6.94 14.52
C ASP A 395 4.38 -5.58 14.57
N TYR A 396 3.68 -4.52 14.17
CA TYR A 396 4.22 -3.17 14.08
C TYR A 396 3.16 -2.10 14.42
N ALA A 397 3.55 -1.12 15.23
CA ALA A 397 2.64 -0.12 15.80
C ALA A 397 2.19 0.97 14.81
N SER A 398 2.69 0.97 13.58
CA SER A 398 2.43 2.04 12.61
C SER A 398 2.28 1.51 11.19
N VAL A 399 2.03 2.40 10.24
CA VAL A 399 1.70 2.04 8.85
C VAL A 399 2.27 3.06 7.88
N GLY A 400 2.60 2.65 6.66
CA GLY A 400 3.13 3.53 5.63
C GLY A 400 2.25 4.76 5.37
N PRO A 401 2.81 5.96 5.15
CA PRO A 401 2.03 7.19 5.03
C PRO A 401 1.09 7.20 3.82
N GLN A 402 1.42 6.49 2.73
CA GLN A 402 0.50 6.34 1.61
C GLN A 402 -0.73 5.49 1.97
N HIS A 403 -0.59 4.49 2.84
CA HIS A 403 -1.74 3.73 3.33
C HIS A 403 -2.65 4.58 4.21
N ALA A 404 -2.09 5.42 5.09
CA ALA A 404 -2.85 6.40 5.86
C ALA A 404 -3.65 7.36 4.96
N PHE A 405 -3.02 7.87 3.89
CA PHE A 405 -3.72 8.68 2.89
C PHE A 405 -4.85 7.91 2.18
N LEU A 406 -4.61 6.66 1.81
CA LEU A 406 -5.59 5.83 1.11
C LEU A 406 -6.76 5.39 2.02
N HIS A 407 -6.50 5.25 3.33
CA HIS A 407 -7.52 5.03 4.36
C HIS A 407 -8.46 6.25 4.45
N ASP A 408 -7.89 7.43 4.71
CA ASP A 408 -8.68 8.65 4.94
C ASP A 408 -9.43 9.12 3.70
N SER A 409 -8.86 8.91 2.52
CA SER A 409 -9.56 9.19 1.27
C SER A 409 -10.70 8.21 0.99
N GLY A 410 -10.76 7.07 1.68
CA GLY A 410 -11.71 5.99 1.42
C GLY A 410 -11.38 5.17 0.17
N ARG A 411 -10.14 5.27 -0.34
CA ARG A 411 -9.73 4.55 -1.56
C ARG A 411 -9.45 3.07 -1.30
N VAL A 412 -8.92 2.76 -0.13
CA VAL A 412 -8.61 1.40 0.32
C VAL A 412 -9.30 1.18 1.66
N ASN A 413 -10.02 0.06 1.77
CA ASN A 413 -10.62 -0.37 3.03
C ASN A 413 -9.58 -1.16 3.83
N TYR A 414 -9.51 -0.92 5.14
CA TYR A 414 -8.63 -1.68 6.02
C TYR A 414 -9.45 -2.49 7.01
N THR A 415 -9.08 -3.74 7.15
CA THR A 415 -9.71 -4.75 8.01
C THR A 415 -8.62 -5.49 8.78
N TRP A 416 -8.97 -6.53 9.51
CA TRP A 416 -8.05 -7.35 10.26
C TRP A 416 -8.43 -8.84 10.21
N ALA A 417 -7.45 -9.67 10.53
CA ALA A 417 -7.64 -11.09 10.83
C ALA A 417 -6.94 -11.41 12.16
N THR A 418 -7.59 -12.16 13.04
CA THR A 418 -6.98 -12.60 14.31
C THR A 418 -5.92 -13.66 14.06
N ASP A 419 -5.09 -13.93 15.07
CA ASP A 419 -4.07 -14.97 14.99
C ASP A 419 -4.69 -16.36 14.74
N SER A 420 -5.85 -16.64 15.34
CA SER A 420 -6.62 -17.87 15.09
C SER A 420 -7.10 -17.99 13.64
N GLU A 421 -7.63 -16.91 13.06
CA GLU A 421 -8.07 -16.87 11.66
C GLU A 421 -6.89 -17.05 10.69
N ALA A 422 -5.75 -16.42 10.98
CA ALA A 422 -4.54 -16.57 10.19
C ALA A 422 -3.98 -18.00 10.25
N LEU A 423 -3.98 -18.64 11.42
CA LEU A 423 -3.55 -20.04 11.59
C LEU A 423 -4.48 -21.02 10.86
N GLU A 424 -5.80 -20.78 10.90
CA GLU A 424 -6.77 -21.57 10.13
C GLU A 424 -6.51 -21.42 8.63
N ALA A 425 -6.35 -20.19 8.15
CA ALA A 425 -6.09 -19.90 6.75
C ALA A 425 -4.75 -20.47 6.25
N PHE A 426 -3.72 -20.48 7.10
CA PHE A 426 -2.44 -21.13 6.84
C PHE A 426 -2.64 -22.62 6.53
N GLY A 427 -3.33 -23.33 7.42
CA GLY A 427 -3.61 -24.75 7.26
C GLY A 427 -4.58 -25.04 6.10
N LEU A 428 -5.57 -24.17 5.88
CA LEU A 428 -6.53 -24.30 4.80
C LEU A 428 -5.83 -24.27 3.45
N LEU A 429 -5.02 -23.25 3.18
CA LEU A 429 -4.31 -23.12 1.90
C LEU A 429 -3.35 -24.29 1.67
N ALA A 430 -2.69 -24.76 2.73
CA ALA A 430 -1.82 -25.93 2.64
C ALA A 430 -2.60 -27.20 2.24
N ARG A 431 -3.76 -27.45 2.85
CA ARG A 431 -4.58 -28.64 2.55
C ARG A 431 -5.32 -28.57 1.21
N THR A 432 -5.76 -27.38 0.79
CA THR A 432 -6.51 -27.22 -0.46
C THR A 432 -5.59 -27.13 -1.66
N GLU A 433 -4.49 -26.37 -1.57
CA GLU A 433 -3.65 -26.04 -2.74
C GLU A 433 -2.21 -26.55 -2.65
N GLY A 434 -1.81 -27.19 -1.53
CA GLY A 434 -0.43 -27.64 -1.35
C GLY A 434 0.56 -26.48 -1.21
N ILE A 435 0.09 -25.29 -0.81
CA ILE A 435 0.91 -24.08 -0.66
C ILE A 435 0.97 -23.73 0.83
N ILE A 436 2.17 -23.69 1.39
CA ILE A 436 2.41 -23.25 2.78
C ILE A 436 2.69 -21.74 2.75
N PRO A 437 1.71 -20.87 3.12
CA PRO A 437 1.89 -19.43 3.06
C PRO A 437 2.71 -18.93 4.25
N ALA A 438 3.37 -17.78 4.12
CA ALA A 438 3.84 -17.06 5.30
C ALA A 438 2.65 -16.65 6.18
N LEU A 439 2.81 -16.62 7.51
CA LEU A 439 1.75 -16.19 8.44
C LEU A 439 1.25 -14.77 8.12
N GLU A 440 2.11 -13.90 7.61
CA GLU A 440 1.74 -12.56 7.12
C GLU A 440 0.71 -12.68 5.99
N SER A 441 0.97 -13.55 5.02
CA SER A 441 0.10 -13.77 3.86
C SER A 441 -1.19 -14.50 4.26
N ALA A 442 -1.14 -15.36 5.28
CA ALA A 442 -2.28 -16.10 5.79
C ALA A 442 -3.39 -15.17 6.35
N HIS A 443 -3.04 -14.01 6.89
CA HIS A 443 -4.03 -12.98 7.26
C HIS A 443 -4.84 -12.52 6.05
N ALA A 444 -4.18 -12.30 4.92
CA ALA A 444 -4.84 -11.89 3.70
C ALA A 444 -5.60 -13.05 3.02
N VAL A 445 -5.16 -14.30 3.20
CA VAL A 445 -5.95 -15.49 2.84
C VAL A 445 -7.24 -15.56 3.66
N ALA A 446 -7.17 -15.34 4.98
CA ALA A 446 -8.34 -15.36 5.87
C ALA A 446 -9.42 -14.36 5.42
N GLU A 447 -9.01 -13.13 5.10
CA GLU A 447 -9.93 -12.12 4.57
C GLU A 447 -10.48 -12.47 3.19
N ALA A 448 -9.64 -12.97 2.29
CA ALA A 448 -10.08 -13.40 0.96
C ALA A 448 -11.13 -14.52 1.04
N VAL A 449 -10.95 -15.49 1.94
CA VAL A 449 -11.92 -16.56 2.22
C VAL A 449 -13.23 -15.98 2.76
N ARG A 450 -13.16 -15.09 3.77
CA ARG A 450 -14.34 -14.44 4.36
C ARG A 450 -15.17 -13.71 3.32
N ARG A 451 -14.52 -12.95 2.44
CA ARG A 451 -15.17 -12.22 1.34
C ARG A 451 -15.70 -13.13 0.25
N ALA A 452 -14.94 -14.14 -0.15
CA ALA A 452 -15.35 -15.08 -1.19
C ALA A 452 -16.65 -15.79 -0.81
N ARG A 453 -16.87 -16.14 0.46
CA ARG A 453 -18.12 -16.79 0.95
C ARG A 453 -19.38 -15.98 0.67
N VAL A 454 -19.30 -14.65 0.68
CA VAL A 454 -20.47 -13.76 0.54
C VAL A 454 -20.59 -13.12 -0.85
N LEU A 455 -19.53 -13.21 -1.66
CA LEU A 455 -19.53 -12.74 -3.05
C LEU A 455 -20.04 -13.84 -3.99
N SER A 456 -20.66 -13.43 -5.09
CA SER A 456 -21.16 -14.36 -6.11
C SER A 456 -20.02 -15.05 -6.85
N LYS A 457 -20.27 -16.26 -7.37
CA LYS A 457 -19.26 -17.12 -8.01
C LYS A 457 -18.62 -16.53 -9.27
N ASP A 458 -19.26 -15.55 -9.90
CA ASP A 458 -18.71 -14.82 -11.04
C ASP A 458 -17.65 -13.78 -10.63
N LYS A 459 -17.58 -13.40 -9.35
CA LYS A 459 -16.62 -12.41 -8.83
C LYS A 459 -15.22 -12.96 -8.71
N ILE A 460 -14.24 -12.07 -8.78
CA ILE A 460 -12.81 -12.39 -8.73
C ILE A 460 -12.15 -11.61 -7.58
N ILE A 461 -11.50 -12.35 -6.68
CA ILE A 461 -10.59 -11.81 -5.66
C ILE A 461 -9.16 -12.13 -6.09
N LEU A 462 -8.31 -11.11 -6.18
CA LEU A 462 -6.87 -11.27 -6.39
C LEU A 462 -6.12 -10.91 -5.10
N LEU A 463 -5.51 -11.92 -4.49
CA LEU A 463 -4.77 -11.85 -3.24
C LEU A 463 -3.25 -11.81 -3.51
N ASN A 464 -2.53 -10.91 -2.84
CA ASN A 464 -1.07 -10.96 -2.81
C ASN A 464 -0.58 -12.03 -1.82
N LEU A 465 -0.02 -13.14 -2.32
CA LEU A 465 0.62 -14.15 -1.49
C LEU A 465 2.08 -13.75 -1.24
N SER A 466 2.26 -12.82 -0.29
CA SER A 466 3.46 -12.00 -0.13
C SER A 466 4.77 -12.75 0.19
N GLY A 467 4.69 -14.02 0.60
CA GLY A 467 5.83 -14.85 0.96
C GLY A 467 5.43 -16.27 1.36
N ARG A 468 6.41 -17.19 1.37
CA ARG A 468 6.26 -18.60 1.77
C ARG A 468 6.49 -18.84 3.25
N GLY A 469 5.86 -19.88 3.78
CA GLY A 469 5.77 -20.17 5.20
C GLY A 469 6.88 -21.04 5.78
N ASP A 470 7.96 -21.35 5.04
CA ASP A 470 9.06 -22.18 5.57
C ASP A 470 9.58 -21.69 6.93
N LYS A 471 9.66 -20.35 7.09
CA LYS A 471 10.10 -19.69 8.33
C LYS A 471 9.12 -19.86 9.49
N ASP A 472 7.87 -20.15 9.21
CA ASP A 472 6.77 -20.18 10.18
C ASP A 472 6.40 -21.61 10.58
N VAL A 473 6.81 -22.64 9.82
CA VAL A 473 6.42 -24.05 10.06
C VAL A 473 6.70 -24.48 11.50
N GLN A 474 7.88 -24.16 12.04
CA GLN A 474 8.24 -24.55 13.41
C GLN A 474 7.31 -23.89 14.45
N GLN A 475 7.03 -22.61 14.29
CA GLN A 475 6.16 -21.85 15.18
C GLN A 475 4.72 -22.38 15.09
N VAL A 476 4.22 -22.61 13.87
CA VAL A 476 2.86 -23.14 13.65
C VAL A 476 2.73 -24.54 14.23
N ALA A 477 3.71 -25.42 14.01
CA ALA A 477 3.73 -26.76 14.58
C ALA A 477 3.65 -26.73 16.11
N GLN A 478 4.45 -25.88 16.76
CA GLN A 478 4.42 -25.69 18.21
C GLN A 478 3.06 -25.20 18.72
N ILE A 479 2.47 -24.19 18.07
CA ILE A 479 1.16 -23.65 18.43
C ILE A 479 0.05 -24.70 18.27
N GLN A 480 0.14 -25.53 17.23
CA GLN A 480 -0.84 -26.58 16.93
C GLN A 480 -0.56 -27.90 17.67
N GLY A 481 0.49 -27.97 18.51
CA GLY A 481 0.86 -29.19 19.23
C GLY A 481 1.34 -30.33 18.33
N MET A 482 1.87 -30.01 17.15
CA MET A 482 2.46 -30.99 16.23
C MET A 482 3.89 -31.33 16.65
N PRO A 483 4.31 -32.61 16.59
CA PRO A 483 5.70 -32.99 16.81
C PRO A 483 6.60 -32.46 15.67
N LEU A 484 7.86 -32.13 16.00
CA LEU A 484 8.88 -31.64 15.06
C LEU A 484 9.89 -32.72 14.68
#